data_AF-A0A924ZTA2-F1
#
_entry.id   AF-A0A924ZTA2-F1
#
_cell.length_a   1.000
_cell.length_b   1.000
_cell.length_c   1.000
_cell.angle_alpha   90.00
_cell.angle_beta   90.00
_cell.angle_gamma   90.00
#
_symmetry.space_group_name_H-M   'P 1'
#
loop_
_entity.id
_entity.type
_entity.pdbx_description
1 polymer ?
#
loop_
_entity_poly.entity_id
_entity_poly.type
_entity_poly.pdbx_seq_one_letter_code
_entity_poly.pdbx_strand_id
1 'polypeptide(L)' 'MNKILDVIVVGGGQSGLACGYYLRRNRVNFLLLDKEEKCGGAWLHAWDSLTLFSPAEHSSLPGWLMPKSKNLFPLKQEV' A
#
# COMPACT_ATOMS: atom_id res chain seq x y z
N MET A 1 14.68 26.42 -5.96
CA MET A 1 13.26 26.83 -5.94
C MET A 1 12.50 25.87 -5.05
N ASN A 2 11.74 26.37 -4.07
CA ASN A 2 10.88 25.51 -3.24
C ASN A 2 9.68 25.07 -4.08
N LYS A 3 9.46 23.76 -4.17
CA LYS A 3 8.32 23.18 -4.89
C LYS A 3 7.10 23.22 -3.97
N ILE A 4 6.05 23.94 -4.34
CA ILE A 4 4.78 23.94 -3.60
C ILE A 4 4.01 22.66 -3.98
N LEU A 5 3.50 21.95 -2.98
CA LEU A 5 2.70 20.74 -3.14
C LEU A 5 1.25 21.05 -2.75
N ASP A 6 0.30 20.39 -3.40
CA ASP A 6 -1.13 20.53 -3.10
C ASP A 6 -1.53 19.65 -1.91
N VAL A 7 -0.89 18.47 -1.80
CA VAL A 7 -1.24 17.44 -0.81
C VAL A 7 0.02 16.76 -0.27
N ILE A 8 0.06 16.53 1.04
CA ILE A 8 1.02 15.64 1.68
C ILE A 8 0.25 14.47 2.29
N VAL A 9 0.56 13.25 1.86
CA VAL A 9 0.04 12.01 2.44
C VAL A 9 1.06 11.49 3.46
N VAL A 10 0.63 11.34 4.71
CA VAL A 10 1.47 10.82 5.79
C VAL A 10 1.12 9.35 6.02
N GLY A 11 2.11 8.48 5.83
CA GLY A 11 1.98 7.02 5.84
C GLY A 11 1.94 6.44 4.43
N GLY A 12 2.87 5.53 4.15
CA GLY A 12 3.06 4.78 2.91
C GLY A 12 2.63 3.31 3.00
N GLY A 13 1.76 2.99 3.95
CA GLY A 13 1.02 1.72 3.95
C GLY A 13 -0.05 1.66 2.86
N GLN A 14 -0.87 0.60 2.88
CA GLN A 14 -1.90 0.34 1.87
C GLN A 14 -2.87 1.51 1.64
N SER A 15 -3.27 2.21 2.69
CA SER A 15 -4.17 3.37 2.59
C SER A 15 -3.50 4.56 1.90
N GLY A 16 -2.22 4.82 2.21
CA GLY A 16 -1.44 5.87 1.57
C GLY A 16 -1.18 5.58 0.09
N LEU A 17 -0.85 4.32 -0.23
CA LEU A 17 -0.66 3.87 -1.62
C LEU A 17 -1.96 3.96 -2.43
N ALA A 18 -3.10 3.55 -1.86
CA ALA A 18 -4.41 3.70 -2.49
C ALA A 18 -4.76 5.17 -2.72
N CYS A 19 -4.51 6.05 -1.75
CA CYS A 19 -4.69 7.49 -1.88
C CYS A 19 -3.80 8.05 -3.00
N GLY A 20 -2.50 7.73 -2.98
CA GLY A 20 -1.52 8.15 -3.99
C GLY A 20 -1.88 7.69 -5.41
N TYR A 21 -2.47 6.50 -5.56
CA TYR A 21 -2.96 6.01 -6.84
C TYR A 21 -4.01 6.97 -7.44
N TYR A 22 -5.02 7.38 -6.66
CA TYR A 22 -6.07 8.28 -7.14
C TYR A 22 -5.59 9.73 -7.28
N LEU A 23 -4.72 10.22 -6.40
CA LEU A 23 -4.10 11.54 -6.54
C LEU A 23 -3.31 11.64 -7.86
N ARG A 24 -2.48 10.62 -8.14
CA ARG A 24 -1.74 10.54 -9.41
C ARG A 24 -2.67 10.50 -10.61
N ARG A 25 -3.75 9.71 -10.55
CA ARG A 25 -4.74 9.59 -11.64
C ARG A 25 -5.47 10.92 -11.92
N ASN A 26 -5.62 11.78 -10.92
CA ASN A 26 -6.20 13.12 -11.05
C ASN A 26 -5.15 14.23 -11.26
N ARG A 27 -3.89 13.88 -11.51
CA ARG A 27 -2.78 14.83 -11.76
C ARG A 27 -2.55 15.85 -10.64
N VAL A 28 -2.84 15.47 -9.39
CA VAL A 28 -2.55 16.29 -8.21
C VAL A 28 -1.04 16.24 -7.93
N ASN A 29 -0.43 17.37 -7.55
CA ASN A 29 0.97 17.42 -7.17
C ASN A 29 1.10 17.09 -5.67
N PHE A 30 1.49 15.86 -5.36
CA PHE A 30 1.53 15.36 -3.98
C PHE A 30 2.87 14.73 -3.61
N LEU A 31 3.12 14.65 -2.31
CA LEU A 31 4.21 13.89 -1.71
C LEU A 31 3.64 12.87 -0.74
N LEU A 32 4.13 11.63 -0.80
CA LEU A 32 3.84 10.60 0.17
C LEU A 32 5.09 10.38 1.02
N LEU A 33 4.93 10.49 2.33
CA LEU A 33 6.00 10.31 3.32
C LEU A 33 5.68 9.10 4.17
N ASP A 34 6.67 8.25 4.38
CA ASP A 34 6.56 7.13 5.30
C ASP A 34 7.78 7.09 6.22
N LYS A 35 7.59 6.53 7.42
CA LYS A 35 8.67 6.37 8.40
C LYS A 35 9.50 5.12 8.13
N GLU A 36 8.92 4.10 7.50
CA GLU A 36 9.59 2.83 7.26
C GLU A 36 10.64 2.96 6.15
N GLU A 37 11.71 2.18 6.27
CA GLU A 37 12.76 2.12 5.25
C GLU A 37 12.30 1.43 3.95
N LYS A 38 11.24 0.61 4.04
CA LYS A 38 10.70 -0.19 2.94
C LYS A 38 9.18 0.01 2.84
N CYS A 39 8.63 -0.19 1.64
CA CYS A 39 7.19 -0.25 1.44
C CYS A 39 6.58 -1.42 2.22
N GLY A 40 5.33 -1.25 2.67
CA GLY A 40 4.58 -2.28 3.41
C GLY A 40 3.90 -1.73 4.67
N GLY A 41 4.41 -0.63 5.23
CA GLY A 41 3.83 0.01 6.41
C GLY A 41 3.72 -0.98 7.58
N ALA A 42 2.55 -1.02 8.22
CA ALA A 42 2.30 -1.88 9.38
C ALA A 42 2.53 -3.38 9.11
N TRP A 43 2.40 -3.85 7.86
CA TRP A 43 2.62 -5.26 7.50
C TRP A 43 4.04 -5.71 7.76
N LEU A 44 5.04 -4.82 7.73
CA LEU A 44 6.43 -5.15 8.04
C LEU A 44 6.60 -5.68 9.48
N HIS A 45 5.78 -5.18 10.39
CA HIS A 45 5.86 -5.44 11.84
C HIS A 45 4.92 -6.53 12.34
N ALA A 46 4.09 -7.12 11.46
CA ALA A 46 3.19 -8.19 11.84
C ALA A 46 3.95 -9.49 12.19
N TRP A 47 3.31 -10.41 12.92
CA TRP A 47 3.92 -11.70 13.27
C TRP A 47 4.09 -12.62 12.03
N ASP A 48 5.06 -13.52 12.07
CA ASP A 48 5.46 -14.31 10.89
C ASP A 48 4.38 -15.29 10.42
N SER A 49 3.53 -15.77 11.32
CA SER A 49 2.42 -16.68 11.00
C SER A 49 1.14 -15.98 10.54
N LEU A 50 1.17 -14.66 10.36
CA LEU A 50 0.00 -13.92 9.87
C LEU A 50 -0.38 -14.37 8.46
N THR A 51 -1.66 -14.70 8.31
CA THR A 51 -2.34 -14.86 7.03
C THR A 51 -3.48 -13.86 6.95
N LEU A 52 -3.83 -13.43 5.74
CA LEU A 52 -5.06 -12.67 5.53
C LEU A 52 -6.30 -13.54 5.83
N PHE A 53 -7.45 -12.90 5.89
CA PHE A 53 -8.77 -13.54 6.06
C PHE A 53 -9.59 -13.54 4.76
N SER A 54 -9.00 -13.09 3.66
CA SER A 54 -9.61 -13.01 2.34
C SER A 54 -8.63 -13.46 1.25
N PRO A 55 -9.12 -14.08 0.16
CA PRO A 55 -8.29 -14.39 -1.02
C PRO A 55 -7.63 -13.14 -1.63
N ALA A 56 -6.57 -13.34 -2.42
CA ALA A 56 -5.84 -12.27 -3.09
C ALA A 56 -6.75 -11.42 -4.00
N GLU A 57 -7.72 -12.07 -4.66
CA GLU A 57 -8.72 -11.43 -5.52
C GLU A 57 -9.58 -10.39 -4.78
N HIS A 58 -9.70 -10.54 -3.46
CA HIS A 58 -10.48 -9.64 -2.59
C HIS A 58 -9.59 -8.72 -1.74
N SER A 59 -8.27 -8.79 -1.90
CA SER A 59 -7.27 -8.09 -1.06
C SER A 59 -6.38 -7.14 -1.87
N SER A 60 -6.82 -6.78 -3.08
CA SER A 60 -6.05 -6.00 -4.05
C SER A 60 -6.10 -4.49 -3.82
N LEU A 61 -5.02 -3.79 -4.18
CA LEU A 61 -5.00 -2.33 -4.24
C LEU A 61 -5.67 -1.81 -5.54
N PRO A 62 -6.16 -0.55 -5.54
CA PRO A 62 -6.66 0.07 -6.76
C PRO A 62 -5.63 0.05 -7.90
N GLY A 63 -6.07 -0.44 -9.05
CA GLY A 63 -5.29 -0.44 -10.29
C GLY A 63 -4.25 -1.55 -10.44
N TRP A 64 -3.95 -2.32 -9.39
CA TRP A 64 -3.08 -3.48 -9.49
C TRP A 64 -3.58 -4.61 -8.61
N LEU A 65 -3.99 -5.71 -9.26
CA LEU A 65 -4.46 -6.89 -8.56
C LEU A 65 -3.29 -7.57 -7.84
N MET A 66 -3.54 -7.97 -6.60
CA MET A 66 -2.61 -8.80 -5.85
C MET A 66 -2.38 -10.12 -6.60
N PRO A 67 -1.12 -10.57 -6.75
CA PRO A 67 -0.84 -11.88 -7.35
C PRO A 67 -1.54 -13.01 -6.61
N LYS A 68 -1.93 -14.06 -7.34
CA LYS A 68 -2.55 -15.24 -6.71
C LYS A 68 -1.57 -15.89 -5.74
N SER A 69 -2.04 -16.11 -4.51
CA SER A 69 -1.32 -16.91 -3.52
C SER A 69 -1.41 -18.40 -3.86
N LYS A 70 -0.41 -19.17 -3.43
CA LYS A 70 -0.49 -20.64 -3.42
C LYS A 70 -1.42 -21.15 -2.31
N ASN A 71 -1.64 -20.34 -1.27
CA ASN A 71 -2.54 -20.65 -0.17
C ASN A 71 -3.94 -20.07 -0.44
N LEU A 72 -4.95 -20.57 0.27
CA LEU A 72 -6.31 -20.02 0.18
C LEU A 72 -6.35 -18.54 0.60
N PHE A 73 -5.57 -18.18 1.63
CA PHE A 73 -5.39 -16.80 2.08
C PHE A 73 -3.91 -16.43 2.02
N PRO A 74 -3.56 -15.24 1.48
CA PRO A 74 -2.16 -14.82 1.39
C PRO A 74 -1.44 -14.76 2.73
N LEU A 75 -0.17 -15.12 2.73
CA LEU A 75 0.74 -14.95 3.86
C LEU A 75 1.18 -13.49 3.99
N LYS A 76 1.67 -13.09 5.17
CA LYS A 76 2.30 -11.78 5.40
C LYS A 76 3.30 -11.39 4.30
N GLN A 77 4.14 -12.31 3.85
CA GLN A 77 5.21 -12.02 2.87
C GLN A 77 4.68 -11.80 1.45
N GLU A 78 3.41 -12.14 1.20
CA GLU A 78 2.76 -11.95 -0.10
C GLU A 78 2.02 -10.59 -0.19
N VAL A 79 1.89 -9.87 0.93
CA VAL A 79 1.25 -8.54 1.06
C VAL A 79 2.29 -7.42 0.94
#